data_AF-A0A1V1WYW1-F1
#
_entry.id   AF-A0A1V1WYW1-F1
#
_cell.length_a   1.000
_cell.length_b   1.000
_cell.length_c   1.000
_cell.angle_alpha   90.00
_cell.angle_beta   90.00
_cell.angle_gamma   90.00
#
_symmetry.space_group_name_H-M   'P 1'
#
loop_
_entity.id
_entity.type
_entity.pdbx_description
1 polymer ?
#
loop_
_entity_poly.entity_id
_entity_poly.type
_entity_poly.pdbx_seq_one_letter_code
_entity_poly.pdbx_strand_id
1 'polypeptide(L)'
;MLNIFDFDAHKIPLENWIEAAVNWLVNNFRPQFQAIKWPIEQTLNGVDHLLQMLPPIIVLIALFIIAWRMAGWRIGLFGVITFILIGFLGLWEDTMTTLAMVLSAVFFCTVAGVPLGIIAARSDRFETFIRPVLDAMQTTPAFVYLVPVVMLFSIGTVAGVIATIIFSMPPIIRLTNLGIRQVQPDVVEAAKAFGSTSSQVLLKVQFPLAMPTIMAGLNQTIMLSLSMVVIAALIGAGGLGLPVFEGLNSLRVGLAGIGGLSIVLLAMVLDRITQALGEPGNSGRRKTV
;
A
#
# COMPACT_ATOMS: atom_id res chain seq x y z
N MET A 1 -17.92 -36.20 39.08
CA MET A 1 -16.82 -36.22 38.11
C MET A 1 -16.49 -34.78 37.78
N LEU A 2 -15.27 -34.32 38.07
CA LEU A 2 -14.78 -33.03 37.58
C LEU A 2 -14.85 -33.07 36.04
N ASN A 3 -15.71 -32.26 35.46
CA ASN A 3 -15.83 -32.17 34.01
C ASN A 3 -14.62 -31.38 33.50
N ILE A 4 -13.56 -32.07 33.12
CA ILE A 4 -12.30 -31.48 32.63
C ILE A 4 -12.53 -30.65 31.35
N PHE A 5 -13.65 -30.87 30.67
CA PHE A 5 -14.10 -30.11 29.49
C PHE A 5 -15.11 -29.01 29.83
N ASP A 6 -15.14 -28.54 31.07
CA ASP A 6 -15.85 -27.31 31.43
C ASP A 6 -15.05 -26.09 30.93
N PHE A 7 -15.34 -25.71 29.68
CA PHE A 7 -14.72 -24.60 28.97
C PHE A 7 -15.07 -23.22 29.57
N ASP A 8 -16.04 -23.15 30.50
CA ASP A 8 -16.34 -21.94 31.25
C ASP A 8 -15.48 -21.79 32.50
N ALA A 9 -15.14 -22.90 33.16
CA ALA A 9 -14.33 -22.93 34.37
C ALA A 9 -12.80 -22.95 34.13
N HIS A 10 -12.33 -23.52 33.01
CA HIS A 10 -10.90 -23.69 32.72
C HIS A 10 -10.46 -22.94 31.46
N LYS A 11 -10.47 -21.61 31.53
CA LYS A 11 -9.98 -20.75 30.44
C LYS A 11 -8.48 -20.55 30.54
N ILE A 12 -7.77 -20.73 29.43
CA ILE A 12 -6.37 -20.34 29.32
C ILE A 12 -6.32 -18.80 29.44
N PRO A 13 -5.51 -18.22 30.35
CA PRO A 13 -5.46 -16.77 30.57
C PRO A 13 -4.64 -16.05 29.49
N LEU A 14 -4.90 -16.40 28.22
CA LEU A 14 -4.17 -15.88 27.06
C LEU A 14 -4.37 -14.36 26.89
N GLU A 15 -5.54 -13.85 27.25
CA GLU A 15 -5.84 -12.41 27.28
C GLU A 15 -4.82 -11.65 28.14
N ASN A 16 -4.63 -12.07 29.40
CA ASN A 16 -3.67 -11.46 30.31
C ASN A 16 -2.24 -11.53 29.79
N TRP A 17 -1.87 -12.63 29.11
CA TRP A 17 -0.54 -12.79 28.53
C TRP A 17 -0.32 -11.86 27.34
N ILE A 18 -1.32 -11.71 26.47
CA ILE A 18 -1.27 -10.79 25.33
C ILE A 18 -1.17 -9.36 25.84
N GLU A 19 -2.01 -8.97 26.79
CA GLU A 19 -2.00 -7.63 27.37
C GLU A 19 -0.66 -7.31 28.04
N ALA A 20 -0.13 -8.23 28.86
CA ALA A 20 1.18 -8.07 29.49
C ALA A 20 2.30 -7.94 28.46
N ALA A 21 2.28 -8.74 27.39
CA ALA A 21 3.27 -8.69 26.32
C ALA A 21 3.23 -7.36 25.56
N VAL A 22 2.03 -6.89 25.19
CA VAL A 22 1.84 -5.61 24.48
C VAL A 22 2.27 -4.45 25.36
N ASN A 23 1.84 -4.42 26.63
CA ASN A 23 2.22 -3.36 27.57
C ASN A 23 3.73 -3.34 27.81
N TRP A 24 4.36 -4.51 27.97
CA TRP A 24 5.82 -4.60 28.08
C TRP A 24 6.51 -4.04 26.83
N LEU A 25 6.02 -4.39 25.64
CA LEU A 25 6.60 -3.94 24.38
C LEU A 25 6.44 -2.42 24.18
N VAL A 26 5.25 -1.86 24.47
CA VAL A 26 5.01 -0.41 24.44
C VAL A 26 5.93 0.32 25.41
N ASN A 27 6.06 -0.16 26.65
CA ASN A 27 6.84 0.53 27.68
C ASN A 27 8.35 0.48 27.44
N ASN A 28 8.87 -0.62 26.90
CA ASN A 28 10.32 -0.80 26.71
C ASN A 28 10.83 -0.31 25.35
N PHE A 29 9.99 -0.38 24.31
CA PHE A 29 10.42 -0.07 22.94
C PHE A 29 9.81 1.21 22.36
N ARG A 30 9.16 2.04 23.19
CA ARG A 30 8.58 3.32 22.74
C ARG A 30 9.53 4.18 21.94
N PRO A 31 10.80 4.41 22.36
CA PRO A 31 11.73 5.22 21.58
C PRO A 31 11.99 4.68 20.16
N GLN A 32 12.08 3.35 20.02
CA GLN A 32 12.29 2.67 18.75
C GLN A 32 11.08 2.82 17.84
N PHE A 33 9.86 2.67 18.38
CA PHE A 33 8.64 2.92 17.60
C PHE A 33 8.52 4.38 17.16
N GLN A 34 8.88 5.33 18.01
CA GLN A 34 8.90 6.74 17.61
C GLN A 34 9.96 7.02 16.52
N ALA A 35 11.13 6.36 16.59
CA ALA A 35 12.15 6.47 15.55
C ALA A 35 11.67 5.91 14.19
N ILE A 36 10.89 4.82 14.20
CA ILE A 36 10.26 4.26 12.99
C ILE A 36 9.12 5.15 12.48
N LYS A 37 8.35 5.74 13.39
CA LYS A 37 7.23 6.65 13.07
C LYS A 37 7.72 7.90 12.35
N TRP A 38 8.83 8.48 12.82
CA TRP A 38 9.34 9.78 12.37
C TRP A 38 9.48 9.90 10.84
N PRO A 39 10.18 9.02 10.10
CA PRO A 39 10.29 9.16 8.65
C PRO A 39 8.93 9.05 7.95
N ILE A 40 8.04 8.19 8.42
CA ILE A 40 6.69 8.02 7.86
C ILE A 40 5.88 9.31 8.06
N GLU A 41 5.95 9.88 9.25
CA GLU A 41 5.30 11.14 9.60
C GLU A 41 5.82 12.31 8.77
N GLN A 42 7.15 12.43 8.60
CA GLN A 42 7.73 13.49 7.78
C GLN A 42 7.33 13.36 6.31
N THR A 43 7.38 12.15 5.75
CA THR A 43 6.92 11.92 4.36
C THR A 43 5.45 12.23 4.22
N LEU A 44 4.60 11.74 5.13
CA LEU A 44 3.16 11.97 5.09
C LEU A 44 2.82 13.45 5.18
N ASN A 45 3.32 14.13 6.21
CA ASN A 45 3.04 15.56 6.41
C ASN A 45 3.60 16.40 5.27
N GLY A 46 4.77 16.03 4.73
CA GLY A 46 5.37 16.72 3.58
C GLY A 46 4.53 16.59 2.31
N VAL A 47 4.06 15.38 1.99
CA VAL A 47 3.21 15.14 0.81
C VAL A 47 1.84 15.78 1.00
N ASP A 48 1.23 15.62 2.18
CA ASP A 48 -0.08 16.18 2.50
C ASP A 48 -0.07 17.71 2.43
N HIS A 49 0.87 18.35 3.11
CA HIS A 49 1.05 19.80 3.06
C HIS A 49 1.32 20.29 1.63
N LEU A 50 2.14 19.59 0.85
CA LEU A 50 2.41 19.94 -0.54
C LEU A 50 1.15 19.85 -1.41
N LEU A 51 0.32 18.82 -1.23
CA LEU A 51 -0.91 18.68 -1.99
C LEU A 51 -1.96 19.72 -1.59
N GLN A 52 -2.08 20.04 -0.30
CA GLN A 52 -3.04 21.00 0.21
C GLN A 52 -2.66 22.46 -0.07
N MET A 53 -1.37 22.80 -0.08
CA MET A 53 -0.92 24.17 -0.38
C MET A 53 -1.08 24.55 -1.86
N LEU A 54 -1.16 23.56 -2.75
CA LEU A 54 -1.30 23.80 -4.19
C LEU A 54 -2.75 24.17 -4.53
N PRO A 55 -2.98 25.27 -5.27
CA PRO A 55 -4.28 25.57 -5.81
C PRO A 55 -4.82 24.39 -6.64
N PRO A 56 -6.13 24.07 -6.56
CA PRO A 56 -6.70 22.89 -7.22
C PRO A 56 -6.36 22.78 -8.71
N ILE A 57 -6.29 23.92 -9.41
CA ILE A 57 -5.96 23.97 -10.83
C ILE A 57 -4.55 23.42 -11.12
N ILE A 58 -3.57 23.64 -10.24
CA ILE A 58 -2.20 23.16 -10.40
C ILE A 58 -2.18 21.64 -10.21
N VAL A 59 -2.89 21.13 -9.21
CA VAL A 59 -3.02 19.68 -8.96
C VAL A 59 -3.66 18.99 -10.16
N LEU A 60 -4.73 19.56 -10.73
CA LEU A 60 -5.40 19.02 -11.92
C LEU A 60 -4.49 19.02 -13.15
N ILE A 61 -3.73 20.09 -13.39
CA ILE A 61 -2.77 20.16 -14.50
C ILE A 61 -1.66 19.11 -14.30
N ALA A 62 -1.10 19.01 -13.09
CA ALA A 62 -0.08 18.02 -12.79
C ALA A 62 -0.61 16.59 -12.99
N LEU A 63 -1.79 16.28 -12.47
CA LEU A 63 -2.47 15.00 -12.67
C LEU A 63 -2.67 14.70 -14.16
N PHE A 64 -3.14 15.68 -14.94
CA PHE A 64 -3.32 15.52 -16.38
C PHE A 64 -2.01 15.15 -17.08
N ILE A 65 -0.93 15.91 -16.82
CA ILE A 65 0.37 15.69 -17.45
C ILE A 65 0.92 14.31 -17.09
N ILE A 66 0.86 13.95 -15.81
CA ILE A 66 1.34 12.68 -15.27
C ILE A 66 0.57 11.52 -15.91
N ALA A 67 -0.76 11.56 -15.87
CA ALA A 67 -1.63 10.53 -16.42
C ALA A 67 -1.56 10.46 -17.96
N TRP A 68 -1.45 11.60 -18.65
CA TRP A 68 -1.28 11.63 -20.10
C TRP A 68 0.03 10.96 -20.50
N ARG A 69 1.13 11.28 -19.81
CA ARG A 69 2.45 10.76 -20.14
C ARG A 69 2.58 9.25 -19.86
N MET A 70 1.88 8.75 -18.85
CA MET A 70 1.90 7.32 -18.50
C MET A 70 0.87 6.49 -19.28
N ALA A 71 -0.39 6.94 -19.33
CA ALA A 71 -1.53 6.13 -19.78
C ALA A 71 -2.28 6.73 -20.99
N GLY A 72 -1.81 7.86 -21.52
CA GLY A 72 -2.41 8.54 -22.67
C GLY A 72 -3.47 9.59 -22.30
N TRP A 73 -3.76 10.47 -23.25
CA TRP A 73 -4.53 11.69 -23.01
C TRP A 73 -5.96 11.45 -22.52
N ARG A 74 -6.57 10.31 -22.92
CA ARG A 74 -7.91 9.91 -22.49
C ARG A 74 -7.97 9.63 -20.99
N ILE A 75 -6.93 8.97 -20.46
CA ILE A 75 -6.82 8.70 -19.02
C ILE A 75 -6.50 9.98 -18.26
N GLY A 76 -5.66 10.86 -18.84
CA GLY A 76 -5.44 12.20 -18.29
C GLY A 76 -6.73 12.99 -18.14
N LEU A 77 -7.56 13.05 -19.20
CA LEU A 77 -8.84 13.75 -19.16
C LEU A 77 -9.82 13.11 -18.17
N PHE A 78 -9.89 11.78 -18.14
CA PHE A 78 -10.69 11.04 -17.16
C PHE A 78 -10.29 11.39 -15.72
N GLY A 79 -8.98 11.43 -15.42
CA GLY A 79 -8.47 11.81 -14.11
C GLY A 79 -8.88 13.22 -13.70
N VAL A 80 -8.73 14.20 -14.59
CA VAL A 80 -9.12 15.59 -14.33
C VAL A 80 -10.61 15.71 -14.07
N ILE A 81 -11.45 15.14 -14.93
CA ILE A 81 -12.91 15.17 -14.77
C ILE A 81 -13.31 14.54 -13.43
N THR A 82 -12.67 13.43 -13.08
CA THR A 82 -12.92 12.73 -11.82
C THR A 82 -12.57 13.58 -10.60
N PHE A 83 -11.40 14.20 -10.58
CA PHE A 83 -10.99 15.06 -9.46
C PHE A 83 -11.84 16.34 -9.36
N ILE A 84 -12.27 16.90 -10.50
CA ILE A 84 -13.23 18.02 -10.52
C ILE A 84 -14.56 17.59 -9.90
N LEU A 85 -15.08 16.42 -10.27
CA LEU A 85 -16.32 15.89 -9.71
C LEU A 85 -16.20 15.73 -8.19
N ILE A 86 -15.12 15.11 -7.71
CA ILE A 86 -14.87 14.95 -6.26
C ILE A 86 -14.75 16.31 -5.56
N GLY A 87 -14.10 17.29 -6.19
CA GLY A 87 -14.05 18.67 -5.69
C GLY A 87 -15.43 19.30 -5.54
N PHE A 88 -16.32 19.15 -6.52
CA PHE A 88 -17.70 19.63 -6.44
C PHE A 88 -18.56 18.88 -5.41
N LEU A 89 -18.16 17.67 -5.02
CA LEU A 89 -18.78 16.92 -3.91
C LEU A 89 -18.31 17.43 -2.53
N GLY A 90 -17.38 18.39 -2.48
CA GLY A 90 -16.87 18.99 -1.25
C GLY A 90 -15.78 18.16 -0.55
N LEU A 91 -15.25 17.13 -1.20
CA LEU A 91 -14.28 16.20 -0.61
C LEU A 91 -12.84 16.41 -1.13
N TRP A 92 -12.50 17.64 -1.53
CA TRP A 92 -11.18 17.94 -2.08
C TRP A 92 -10.06 17.69 -1.07
N GLU A 93 -10.17 18.26 0.13
CA GLU A 93 -9.17 18.12 1.20
C GLU A 93 -9.02 16.66 1.65
N ASP A 94 -10.15 15.96 1.81
CA ASP A 94 -10.18 14.54 2.13
C ASP A 94 -9.48 13.69 1.06
N THR A 95 -9.64 14.07 -0.21
CA THR A 95 -8.97 13.41 -1.33
C THR A 95 -7.47 13.65 -1.32
N MET A 96 -7.02 14.87 -1.05
CA MET A 96 -5.59 15.17 -0.93
C MET A 96 -4.95 14.40 0.22
N THR A 97 -5.63 14.37 1.37
CA THR A 97 -5.18 13.61 2.56
C THR A 97 -5.10 12.12 2.26
N THR A 98 -6.12 11.54 1.63
CA THR A 98 -6.10 10.13 1.22
C THR A 98 -5.00 9.84 0.20
N LEU A 99 -4.83 10.72 -0.79
CA LEU A 99 -3.76 10.57 -1.78
C LEU A 99 -2.38 10.64 -1.10
N ALA A 100 -2.17 11.54 -0.14
CA ALA A 100 -0.94 11.62 0.63
C ALA A 100 -0.65 10.35 1.43
N MET A 101 -1.68 9.80 2.11
CA MET A 101 -1.57 8.53 2.84
C MET A 101 -1.20 7.37 1.91
N VAL A 102 -1.88 7.24 0.77
CA VAL A 102 -1.63 6.17 -0.20
C VAL A 102 -0.24 6.31 -0.82
N LEU A 103 0.15 7.50 -1.27
CA LEU A 103 1.48 7.73 -1.85
C LEU A 103 2.59 7.46 -0.84
N SER A 104 2.42 7.87 0.41
CA SER A 104 3.38 7.60 1.49
C SER A 104 3.49 6.10 1.78
N ALA A 105 2.36 5.40 1.94
CA ALA A 105 2.37 3.97 2.18
C ALA A 105 3.03 3.21 1.04
N VAL A 106 2.67 3.53 -0.21
CA VAL A 106 3.22 2.91 -1.41
C VAL A 106 4.71 3.18 -1.57
N PHE A 107 5.17 4.39 -1.23
CA PHE A 107 6.60 4.72 -1.19
C PHE A 107 7.36 3.79 -0.24
N PHE A 108 6.93 3.67 1.02
CA PHE A 108 7.60 2.78 1.99
C PHE A 108 7.49 1.30 1.62
N CYS A 109 6.32 0.85 1.12
CA CYS A 109 6.14 -0.50 0.61
C CYS A 109 7.08 -0.80 -0.55
N THR A 110 7.35 0.16 -1.44
CA THR A 110 8.27 -0.03 -2.57
C THR A 110 9.71 -0.06 -2.10
N VAL A 111 10.11 0.92 -1.28
CA VAL A 111 11.47 1.05 -0.75
C VAL A 111 11.87 -0.16 0.10
N ALA A 112 10.96 -0.71 0.91
CA ALA A 112 11.25 -1.90 1.71
C ALA A 112 10.93 -3.20 0.97
N GLY A 113 9.79 -3.26 0.29
CA GLY A 113 9.24 -4.48 -0.28
C GLY A 113 9.98 -4.98 -1.51
N VAL A 114 10.46 -4.09 -2.40
CA VAL A 114 11.25 -4.51 -3.57
C VAL A 114 12.58 -5.16 -3.13
N PRO A 115 13.40 -4.54 -2.24
CA PRO A 115 14.60 -5.20 -1.72
C PRO A 115 14.31 -6.52 -1.01
N LEU A 116 13.28 -6.60 -0.16
CA LEU A 116 12.90 -7.84 0.51
C LEU A 116 12.50 -8.93 -0.48
N GLY A 117 11.77 -8.56 -1.55
CA GLY A 117 11.42 -9.46 -2.65
C GLY A 117 12.64 -9.96 -3.43
N ILE A 118 13.63 -9.09 -3.69
CA ILE A 118 14.91 -9.46 -4.30
C ILE A 118 15.68 -10.45 -3.42
N ILE A 119 15.73 -10.21 -2.11
CA ILE A 119 16.41 -11.13 -1.16
C ILE A 119 15.72 -12.49 -1.15
N ALA A 120 14.39 -12.51 -1.12
CA ALA A 120 13.59 -13.74 -1.21
C ALA A 120 13.77 -14.47 -2.55
N ALA A 121 13.96 -13.75 -3.67
CA ALA A 121 14.27 -14.35 -4.96
C ALA A 121 15.63 -15.07 -4.98
N ARG A 122 16.59 -14.58 -4.20
CA ARG A 122 17.96 -15.11 -4.17
C ARG A 122 18.19 -16.21 -3.14
N SER A 123 17.30 -16.36 -2.16
CA SER A 123 17.46 -17.34 -1.08
C SER A 123 16.15 -18.05 -0.78
N ASP A 124 16.06 -19.34 -1.13
CA ASP A 124 14.92 -20.19 -0.78
C ASP A 124 14.71 -20.26 0.73
N ARG A 125 15.80 -20.25 1.51
CA ARG A 125 15.72 -20.24 2.98
C ARG A 125 15.08 -18.96 3.51
N PHE A 126 15.44 -17.80 2.95
CA PHE A 126 14.82 -16.54 3.35
C PHE A 126 13.36 -16.48 2.93
N GLU A 127 13.04 -16.94 1.72
CA GLU A 127 11.67 -17.07 1.24
C GLU A 127 10.80 -17.87 2.21
N THR A 128 11.28 -19.05 2.62
CA THR A 128 10.52 -19.96 3.49
C THR A 128 10.31 -19.34 4.88
N PHE A 129 11.26 -18.54 5.35
CA PHE A 129 11.16 -17.84 6.62
C PHE A 129 10.20 -16.64 6.57
N ILE A 130 10.23 -15.84 5.50
CA ILE A 130 9.41 -14.63 5.41
C ILE A 130 7.96 -14.93 5.01
N ARG A 131 7.70 -16.03 4.31
CA ARG A 131 6.36 -16.40 3.82
C ARG A 131 5.27 -16.41 4.91
N PRO A 132 5.44 -17.06 6.08
CA PRO A 132 4.44 -17.02 7.15
C PRO A 132 4.15 -15.61 7.67
N VAL A 133 5.16 -14.74 7.71
CA VAL A 133 5.00 -13.33 8.10
C VAL A 133 4.12 -12.61 7.08
N LEU A 134 4.43 -12.78 5.79
CA LEU A 134 3.63 -12.20 4.70
C LEU A 134 2.20 -12.75 4.62
N ASP A 135 1.99 -14.00 5.04
CA ASP A 135 0.67 -14.62 5.15
C ASP A 135 -0.10 -14.01 6.35
N ALA A 136 0.55 -13.87 7.50
CA ALA A 136 -0.05 -13.25 8.68
C ALA A 136 -0.44 -11.78 8.42
N MET A 137 0.43 -11.01 7.73
CA MET A 137 0.17 -9.61 7.38
C MET A 137 -1.09 -9.42 6.50
N GLN A 138 -1.44 -10.40 5.66
CA GLN A 138 -2.60 -10.32 4.76
C GLN A 138 -3.86 -11.02 5.29
N THR A 139 -3.70 -12.08 6.07
CA THR A 139 -4.82 -12.92 6.52
C THR A 139 -5.37 -12.50 7.88
N THR A 140 -4.59 -11.77 8.69
CA THR A 140 -5.06 -11.22 9.95
C THR A 140 -6.13 -10.16 9.68
N PRO A 141 -7.32 -10.25 10.30
CA PRO A 141 -8.35 -9.23 10.14
C PRO A 141 -7.83 -7.86 10.53
N ALA A 142 -8.08 -6.86 9.68
CA ALA A 142 -7.48 -5.53 9.84
C ALA A 142 -7.73 -4.92 11.23
N PHE A 143 -8.94 -5.08 11.79
CA PHE A 143 -9.29 -4.60 13.13
C PHE A 143 -8.40 -5.15 14.25
N VAL A 144 -7.99 -6.41 14.15
CA VAL A 144 -7.09 -7.05 15.12
C VAL A 144 -5.71 -6.38 15.06
N TYR A 145 -5.27 -5.98 13.87
CA TYR A 145 -4.01 -5.29 13.66
C TYR A 145 -4.01 -3.83 14.14
N LEU A 146 -5.16 -3.15 14.09
CA LEU A 146 -5.27 -1.74 14.48
C LEU A 146 -4.97 -1.51 15.96
N VAL A 147 -5.39 -2.42 16.85
CA VAL A 147 -5.21 -2.27 18.31
C VAL A 147 -3.74 -2.07 18.68
N PRO A 148 -2.81 -3.00 18.37
CA PRO A 148 -1.40 -2.82 18.70
C PRO A 148 -0.79 -1.62 17.95
N VAL A 149 -1.18 -1.34 16.70
CA VAL A 149 -0.67 -0.16 15.97
C VAL A 149 -1.02 1.14 16.71
N VAL A 150 -2.27 1.29 17.14
CA VAL A 150 -2.71 2.48 17.87
C VAL A 150 -1.99 2.58 19.22
N MET A 151 -1.82 1.47 19.94
CA MET A 151 -1.09 1.47 21.21
C MET A 151 0.38 1.90 21.04
N LEU A 152 1.02 1.52 19.93
CA LEU A 152 2.44 1.80 19.68
C LEU A 152 2.69 3.18 19.06
N PHE A 153 1.83 3.61 18.14
CA PHE A 153 2.04 4.79 17.29
C PHE A 153 1.08 5.95 17.60
N SER A 154 0.13 5.73 18.52
CA SER A 154 -0.99 6.62 18.86
C SER A 154 -2.02 6.76 17.72
N ILE A 155 -3.22 7.23 18.06
CA ILE A 155 -4.29 7.52 17.09
C ILE A 155 -3.82 8.60 16.10
N GLY A 156 -4.25 8.50 14.84
CA GLY A 156 -3.99 9.53 13.82
C GLY A 156 -3.61 8.99 12.45
N THR A 157 -3.34 9.93 11.54
CA THR A 157 -2.98 9.69 10.12
C THR A 157 -1.77 8.76 9.97
N VAL A 158 -0.72 8.97 10.77
CA VAL A 158 0.50 8.15 10.71
C VAL A 158 0.24 6.68 11.08
N ALA A 159 -0.58 6.42 12.08
CA ALA A 159 -0.96 5.06 12.44
C ALA A 159 -1.79 4.40 11.34
N GLY A 160 -2.68 5.16 10.68
CA GLY A 160 -3.39 4.71 9.48
C GLY A 160 -2.45 4.31 8.34
N VAL A 161 -1.42 5.12 8.06
CA VAL A 161 -0.40 4.81 7.05
C VAL A 161 0.42 3.58 7.44
N ILE A 162 0.81 3.43 8.71
CA ILE A 162 1.52 2.24 9.18
C ILE A 162 0.66 0.98 9.01
N ALA A 163 -0.60 1.01 9.43
CA ALA A 163 -1.52 -0.10 9.23
C ALA A 163 -1.66 -0.47 7.74
N THR A 164 -1.74 0.55 6.90
CA THR A 164 -1.78 0.41 5.45
C THR A 164 -0.51 -0.22 4.88
N ILE A 165 0.67 0.21 5.34
CA ILE A 165 1.96 -0.37 4.93
C ILE A 165 2.01 -1.86 5.26
N ILE A 166 1.66 -2.25 6.49
CA ILE A 166 1.68 -3.67 6.86
C ILE A 166 0.73 -4.49 5.99
N PHE A 167 -0.49 -4.01 5.78
CA PHE A 167 -1.48 -4.75 5.00
C PHE A 167 -1.11 -4.84 3.49
N SER A 168 -0.48 -3.79 2.96
CA SER A 168 -0.27 -3.62 1.52
C SER A 168 1.11 -4.04 1.02
N MET A 169 2.09 -4.23 1.90
CA MET A 169 3.46 -4.62 1.53
C MET A 169 3.61 -6.03 0.94
N PRO A 170 2.83 -7.05 1.34
CA PRO A 170 3.08 -8.41 0.89
C PRO A 170 3.00 -8.66 -0.64
N PRO A 171 2.04 -8.09 -1.40
CA PRO A 171 2.00 -8.26 -2.85
C PRO A 171 3.28 -7.81 -3.56
N ILE A 172 3.84 -6.64 -3.21
CA ILE A 172 5.06 -6.15 -3.87
C ILE A 172 6.27 -7.02 -3.55
N ILE A 173 6.39 -7.56 -2.33
CA ILE A 173 7.44 -8.54 -1.98
C ILE A 173 7.28 -9.81 -2.81
N ARG A 174 6.07 -10.39 -2.84
CA ARG A 174 5.78 -11.66 -3.54
C ARG A 174 5.98 -11.55 -5.02
N LEU A 175 5.47 -10.50 -5.64
CA LEU A 175 5.54 -10.31 -7.09
C LEU A 175 6.94 -9.89 -7.54
N THR A 176 7.71 -9.20 -6.70
CA THR A 176 9.15 -9.01 -6.95
C THR A 176 9.91 -10.33 -6.90
N ASN A 177 9.67 -11.15 -5.87
CA ASN A 177 10.28 -12.48 -5.74
C ASN A 177 9.96 -13.36 -6.97
N LEU A 178 8.67 -13.43 -7.32
CA LEU A 178 8.17 -14.18 -8.46
C LEU A 178 8.80 -13.70 -9.77
N GLY A 179 8.77 -12.39 -10.03
CA GLY A 179 9.28 -11.80 -11.27
C GLY A 179 10.74 -12.13 -11.52
N ILE A 180 11.59 -12.06 -10.48
CA ILE A 180 13.02 -12.35 -10.60
C ILE A 180 13.28 -13.84 -10.83
N ARG A 181 12.53 -14.72 -10.16
CA ARG A 181 12.65 -16.18 -10.31
C ARG A 181 12.14 -16.70 -11.66
N GLN A 182 11.18 -16.01 -12.27
CA GLN A 182 10.58 -16.39 -13.55
C GLN A 182 11.42 -15.96 -14.77
N VAL A 183 12.51 -15.21 -14.58
CA VAL A 183 13.42 -14.87 -15.66
C VAL A 183 14.05 -16.15 -16.21
N GLN A 184 13.98 -16.32 -17.54
CA GLN A 184 14.43 -17.54 -18.21
C GLN A 184 15.90 -17.86 -17.88
N PRO A 185 16.22 -19.11 -17.48
CA PRO A 185 17.59 -19.52 -17.15
C PRO A 185 18.58 -19.26 -18.27
N ASP A 186 18.20 -19.53 -19.53
CA ASP A 186 19.07 -19.37 -20.70
C ASP A 186 19.60 -17.94 -20.85
N VAL A 187 18.77 -16.92 -20.56
CA VAL A 187 19.16 -15.51 -20.61
C VAL A 187 20.15 -15.18 -19.48
N VAL A 188 19.96 -15.79 -18.32
CA VAL A 188 20.85 -15.65 -17.15
C VAL A 188 22.20 -16.33 -17.40
N GLU A 189 22.19 -17.52 -17.98
CA GLU A 189 23.40 -18.28 -18.34
C GLU A 189 24.19 -17.59 -19.44
N ALA A 190 23.53 -17.07 -20.48
CA ALA A 190 24.16 -16.25 -21.51
C ALA A 190 24.87 -15.03 -20.90
N ALA A 191 24.19 -14.28 -20.03
CA ALA A 191 24.80 -13.12 -19.37
C ALA A 191 26.04 -13.48 -18.54
N LYS A 192 26.02 -14.63 -17.84
CA LYS A 192 27.17 -15.16 -17.10
C LYS A 192 28.31 -15.59 -18.04
N ALA A 193 27.99 -16.22 -19.18
CA ALA A 193 28.98 -16.62 -20.19
C ALA A 193 29.71 -15.42 -20.80
N PHE A 194 29.04 -14.27 -20.92
CA PHE A 194 29.64 -12.98 -21.31
C PHE A 194 30.41 -12.28 -20.16
N GLY A 195 30.64 -12.95 -19.03
CA GLY A 195 31.46 -12.45 -17.92
C GLY A 195 30.72 -11.56 -16.91
N SER A 196 29.38 -11.53 -16.93
CA SER A 196 28.62 -10.74 -15.96
C SER A 196 28.69 -11.35 -14.55
N THR A 197 29.06 -10.54 -13.56
CA THR A 197 28.95 -10.88 -12.14
C THR A 197 27.48 -11.07 -11.73
N SER A 198 27.23 -11.78 -10.61
CA SER A 198 25.85 -12.02 -10.14
C SER A 198 25.05 -10.73 -9.91
N SER A 199 25.70 -9.66 -9.43
CA SER A 199 25.05 -8.36 -9.24
C SER A 199 24.73 -7.68 -10.58
N GLN A 200 25.59 -7.83 -11.59
CA GLN A 200 25.33 -7.32 -12.94
C GLN A 200 24.18 -8.09 -13.61
N VAL A 201 24.15 -9.42 -13.47
CA VAL A 201 23.03 -10.25 -13.94
C VAL A 201 21.72 -9.81 -13.28
N LEU A 202 21.71 -9.61 -11.96
CA LEU A 202 20.52 -9.15 -11.26
C LEU A 202 20.05 -7.78 -11.75
N LEU A 203 20.93 -6.77 -11.73
CA LEU A 203 20.55 -5.38 -12.01
C LEU A 203 20.30 -5.10 -13.49
N LYS A 204 21.02 -5.76 -14.39
CA LYS A 204 20.98 -5.46 -15.84
C LYS A 204 20.15 -6.45 -16.64
N VAL A 205 19.85 -7.63 -16.09
CA VAL A 205 19.12 -8.68 -16.81
C VAL A 205 17.84 -9.03 -16.07
N GLN A 206 17.93 -9.55 -14.84
CA GLN A 206 16.76 -10.06 -14.15
C GLN A 206 15.80 -8.96 -13.74
N PHE A 207 16.29 -7.86 -13.16
CA PHE A 207 15.45 -6.77 -12.66
C PHE A 207 14.65 -6.09 -13.79
N PRO A 208 15.26 -5.69 -14.93
CA PRO A 208 14.51 -5.15 -16.06
C PRO A 208 13.46 -6.11 -16.62
N LEU A 209 13.78 -7.40 -16.74
CA LEU A 209 12.86 -8.42 -17.24
C LEU A 209 11.73 -8.73 -16.25
N ALA A 210 11.96 -8.54 -14.95
CA ALA A 210 10.97 -8.71 -13.89
C ALA A 210 10.06 -7.48 -13.69
N MET A 211 10.37 -6.33 -14.31
CA MET A 211 9.65 -5.07 -14.10
C MET A 211 8.12 -5.17 -14.29
N PRO A 212 7.58 -5.88 -15.31
CA PRO A 212 6.13 -6.01 -15.46
C PRO A 212 5.47 -6.64 -14.23
N THR A 213 6.08 -7.70 -13.67
CA THR A 213 5.59 -8.39 -12.47
C THR A 213 5.76 -7.51 -11.22
N ILE A 214 6.88 -6.80 -11.08
CA ILE A 214 7.09 -5.84 -9.98
C ILE A 214 6.04 -4.72 -10.03
N MET A 215 5.74 -4.19 -11.23
CA MET A 215 4.71 -3.16 -11.42
C MET A 215 3.30 -3.68 -11.13
N ALA A 216 3.01 -4.94 -11.43
CA ALA A 216 1.76 -5.58 -10.98
C ALA A 216 1.69 -5.62 -9.44
N GLY A 217 2.81 -5.90 -8.76
CA GLY A 217 2.89 -5.85 -7.29
C GLY A 217 2.70 -4.46 -6.71
N LEU A 218 3.26 -3.45 -7.37
CA LEU A 218 3.03 -2.04 -7.03
C LEU A 218 1.55 -1.68 -7.19
N ASN A 219 0.90 -2.10 -8.28
CA ASN A 219 -0.53 -1.83 -8.48
C ASN A 219 -1.38 -2.47 -7.38
N GLN A 220 -1.12 -3.73 -7.03
CA GLN A 220 -1.82 -4.39 -5.92
C GLN A 220 -1.60 -3.69 -4.58
N THR A 221 -0.39 -3.19 -4.33
CA THR A 221 -0.07 -2.40 -3.13
C THR A 221 -0.94 -1.14 -3.07
N ILE A 222 -1.12 -0.44 -4.19
CA ILE A 222 -1.95 0.77 -4.27
C ILE A 222 -3.43 0.42 -4.05
N MET A 223 -3.94 -0.64 -4.68
CA MET A 223 -5.34 -1.07 -4.55
C MET A 223 -5.68 -1.51 -3.12
N LEU A 224 -4.79 -2.28 -2.46
CA LEU A 224 -4.96 -2.64 -1.06
C LEU A 224 -4.84 -1.42 -0.14
N SER A 225 -3.97 -0.46 -0.48
CA SER A 225 -3.85 0.76 0.31
C SER A 225 -5.15 1.56 0.33
N LEU A 226 -5.83 1.68 -0.82
CA LEU A 226 -7.12 2.34 -0.92
C LEU A 226 -8.23 1.57 -0.19
N SER A 227 -8.18 0.24 -0.23
CA SER A 227 -9.12 -0.61 0.52
C SER A 227 -9.01 -0.40 2.03
N MET A 228 -7.81 -0.04 2.51
CA MET A 228 -7.56 0.23 3.93
C MET A 228 -8.03 1.62 4.38
N VAL A 229 -8.37 2.55 3.49
CA VAL A 229 -8.69 3.95 3.82
C VAL A 229 -9.86 4.07 4.80
N VAL A 230 -10.95 3.33 4.59
CA VAL A 230 -12.11 3.35 5.49
C VAL A 230 -11.76 2.78 6.86
N ILE A 231 -10.97 1.71 6.89
CA ILE A 231 -10.54 1.05 8.13
C ILE A 231 -9.58 1.95 8.91
N ALA A 232 -8.66 2.63 8.24
CA ALA A 232 -7.75 3.59 8.85
C ALA A 232 -8.49 4.80 9.44
N ALA A 233 -9.58 5.26 8.81
CA ALA A 233 -10.39 6.37 9.33
C ALA A 233 -10.97 6.09 10.72
N LEU A 234 -11.22 4.81 11.07
CA LEU A 234 -11.71 4.40 12.40
C LEU A 234 -10.75 4.75 13.54
N ILE A 235 -9.46 4.87 13.24
CA ILE A 235 -8.41 5.22 14.21
C ILE A 235 -7.91 6.65 13.99
N GLY A 236 -8.75 7.51 13.43
CA GLY A 236 -8.47 8.94 13.29
C GLY A 236 -7.53 9.28 12.13
N ALA A 237 -7.41 8.42 11.11
CA ALA A 237 -6.57 8.74 9.95
C ALA A 237 -7.17 9.80 9.01
N GLY A 238 -8.48 10.08 9.10
CA GLY A 238 -9.14 11.11 8.28
C GLY A 238 -9.26 10.74 6.80
N GLY A 239 -9.24 11.75 5.93
CA GLY A 239 -9.38 11.62 4.49
C GLY A 239 -10.74 11.08 4.04
N LEU A 240 -10.82 10.58 2.81
CA LEU A 240 -12.06 10.05 2.21
C LEU A 240 -12.71 8.91 2.99
N GLY A 241 -11.99 8.23 3.87
CA GLY A 241 -12.55 7.20 4.75
C GLY A 241 -13.45 7.78 5.85
N LEU A 242 -13.21 9.02 6.26
CA LEU A 242 -13.96 9.69 7.32
C LEU A 242 -15.45 9.89 6.98
N PRO A 243 -15.85 10.49 5.84
CA PRO A 243 -17.27 10.63 5.50
C PRO A 243 -17.97 9.27 5.34
N VAL A 244 -17.25 8.23 4.91
CA VAL A 244 -17.79 6.85 4.86
C VAL A 244 -18.09 6.34 6.25
N PHE A 245 -17.12 6.48 7.16
CA PHE A 245 -17.28 6.04 8.54
C PHE A 245 -18.36 6.83 9.28
N GLU A 246 -18.36 8.15 9.20
CA GLU A 246 -19.36 9.01 9.82
C GLU A 246 -20.75 8.74 9.26
N GLY A 247 -20.87 8.58 7.94
CA GLY A 247 -22.13 8.23 7.29
C GLY A 247 -22.67 6.88 7.73
N LEU A 248 -21.80 5.88 7.93
CA LEU A 248 -22.19 4.57 8.46
C LEU A 248 -22.62 4.68 9.93
N ASN A 249 -21.83 5.33 10.77
CA ASN A 249 -22.08 5.45 12.21
C ASN A 249 -23.33 6.28 12.52
N SER A 250 -23.65 7.27 11.68
CA SER A 250 -24.84 8.12 11.81
C SER A 250 -26.03 7.68 10.94
N LEU A 251 -25.93 6.54 10.25
CA LEU A 251 -26.93 6.05 9.29
C LEU A 251 -27.29 7.06 8.18
N ARG A 252 -26.39 8.01 7.88
CA ARG A 252 -26.50 8.98 6.78
C ARG A 252 -25.96 8.37 5.49
N VAL A 253 -26.77 7.53 4.86
CA VAL A 253 -26.42 6.78 3.64
C VAL A 253 -25.90 7.69 2.53
N GLY A 254 -26.45 8.90 2.38
CA GLY A 254 -25.96 9.87 1.38
C GLY A 254 -24.50 10.30 1.59
N LEU A 255 -24.11 10.59 2.84
CA LEU A 255 -22.72 10.96 3.17
C LEU A 255 -21.77 9.78 2.92
N ALA A 256 -22.16 8.59 3.37
CA ALA A 256 -21.39 7.37 3.13
C ALA A 256 -21.24 7.06 1.64
N GLY A 257 -22.31 7.27 0.86
CA GLY A 257 -22.33 7.08 -0.58
C GLY A 257 -21.41 8.04 -1.33
N ILE A 258 -21.42 9.33 -0.96
CA ILE A 258 -20.52 10.34 -1.57
C ILE A 258 -19.05 10.03 -1.26
N GLY A 259 -18.74 9.67 -0.01
CA GLY A 259 -17.40 9.26 0.39
C GLY A 259 -16.95 8.00 -0.35
N GLY A 260 -17.78 6.96 -0.38
CA GLY A 260 -17.48 5.69 -1.03
C GLY A 260 -17.29 5.84 -2.54
N LEU A 261 -18.15 6.62 -3.19
CA LEU A 261 -18.02 6.94 -4.61
C LEU A 261 -16.68 7.64 -4.89
N SER A 262 -16.30 8.60 -4.04
CA SER A 262 -15.02 9.32 -4.20
C SER A 262 -13.81 8.40 -4.04
N ILE A 263 -13.85 7.44 -3.11
CA ILE A 263 -12.80 6.41 -2.98
C ILE A 263 -12.71 5.55 -4.25
N VAL A 264 -13.85 5.07 -4.77
CA VAL A 264 -13.89 4.24 -5.98
C VAL A 264 -13.35 5.02 -7.18
N LEU A 265 -13.75 6.27 -7.34
CA LEU A 265 -13.29 7.16 -8.38
C LEU A 265 -11.77 7.40 -8.31
N LEU A 266 -11.24 7.68 -7.10
CA LEU A 266 -9.81 7.80 -6.88
C LEU A 266 -9.07 6.50 -7.23
N ALA A 267 -9.61 5.35 -6.83
CA ALA A 267 -9.05 4.04 -7.16
C ALA A 267 -9.03 3.77 -8.66
N MET A 268 -10.09 4.11 -9.39
CA MET A 268 -10.13 4.00 -10.85
C MET A 268 -9.05 4.88 -11.51
N VAL A 269 -8.84 6.11 -11.03
CA VAL A 269 -7.80 6.99 -11.59
C VAL A 269 -6.42 6.40 -11.33
N LEU A 270 -6.14 5.97 -10.09
CA LEU A 270 -4.85 5.41 -9.72
C LEU A 270 -4.56 4.10 -10.47
N ASP A 271 -5.52 3.17 -10.52
CA ASP A 271 -5.42 1.89 -11.23
C ASP A 271 -5.13 2.07 -12.74
N ARG A 272 -5.82 3.01 -13.40
CA ARG A 272 -5.57 3.29 -14.83
C ARG A 272 -4.18 3.84 -15.09
N ILE A 273 -3.68 4.68 -14.20
CA ILE A 273 -2.34 5.28 -14.32
C ILE A 273 -1.27 4.21 -14.10
N THR A 274 -1.45 3.34 -13.11
CA THR A 274 -0.46 2.33 -12.71
C THR A 274 -0.43 1.12 -13.63
N GLN A 275 -1.56 0.67 -14.16
CA GLN A 275 -1.59 -0.42 -15.15
C GLN A 275 -0.77 -0.09 -16.40
N ALA A 276 -0.81 1.17 -16.84
CA ALA A 276 -0.04 1.62 -18.00
C ALA A 276 1.49 1.54 -17.78
N LEU A 277 1.97 1.49 -16.54
CA LEU A 277 3.39 1.27 -16.22
C LEU A 277 3.82 -0.20 -16.33
N GLY A 278 2.87 -1.14 -16.19
CA GLY A 278 3.13 -2.58 -16.21
C GLY A 278 3.06 -3.21 -17.59
N GLU A 279 2.41 -2.56 -18.56
CA GLU A 279 2.34 -3.02 -19.95
C GLU A 279 3.60 -2.55 -20.72
N PRO A 280 4.54 -3.45 -21.09
CA PRO A 280 5.62 -3.08 -22.00
C PRO A 280 5.01 -2.54 -23.28
N GLY A 281 5.35 -1.28 -23.61
CA GLY A 281 4.69 -0.46 -24.60
C GLY A 281 4.32 -1.21 -25.88
N ASN A 282 3.02 -1.36 -26.12
CA ASN A 282 2.47 -1.68 -27.44
C ASN A 282 2.55 -0.44 -28.38
N SER A 283 3.68 0.28 -28.34
CA SER A 283 3.99 1.45 -29.16
C SER A 283 4.60 1.04 -30.51
N GLY A 284 4.16 -0.08 -31.09
CA GLY A 284 4.67 -0.59 -32.37
C GLY A 284 3.62 -1.21 -33.32
N ARG A 285 2.34 -1.34 -32.94
CA ARG A 285 1.36 -2.07 -33.77
C ARG A 285 0.22 -1.22 -34.36
N ARG A 286 0.49 0.06 -34.62
CA ARG A 286 -0.37 0.92 -35.46
C ARG A 286 0.42 1.35 -36.71
N LYS A 287 0.36 0.51 -37.75
CA LYS A 287 0.38 0.84 -39.21
C LYS A 287 0.84 -0.38 -40.01
N THR A 288 -0.09 -1.29 -40.32
CA THR A 288 -0.13 -2.08 -41.57
C THR A 288 -1.47 -2.83 -41.59
N VAL A 289 -2.49 -2.17 -42.10
CA VAL A 289 -3.47 -2.74 -43.05
C VAL A 289 -3.76 -1.62 -44.04
#